data_AF-A0A961SQJ1-F1
#
_entry.id   AF-A0A961SQJ1-F1
#
_cell.length_a   1.000
_cell.length_b   1.000
_cell.length_c   1.000
_cell.angle_alpha   90.00
_cell.angle_beta   90.00
_cell.angle_gamma   90.00
#
_symmetry.space_group_name_H-M   'P 1'
#
loop_
_entity.id
_entity.type
_entity.pdbx_description
1 polymer ?
#
loop_
_entity_poly.entity_id
_entity_poly.type
_entity_poly.pdbx_seq_one_letter_code
_entity_poly.pdbx_strand_id
1 'polypeptide(L)'
;MDAILADMFPVNRIGYPVIFARFTGAILPGAAIGFEREAKNRPADMNFENFRFDPLRVVEAVTAGVAFLAAGTIVLSRGEIHGITTGAGLWLAGAVGLCLGFGHWIIGLAAVPAGLVILFIVGLLERRFGSGGCGGG
;
A
#
# COMPACT_ATOMS: atom_id res chain seq x y z
N MET A 1 3.61 0.15 -22.22
CA MET A 1 4.34 -0.38 -21.04
C MET A 1 5.29 0.68 -20.49
N ASP A 2 5.91 1.48 -21.36
CA ASP A 2 6.86 2.54 -21.00
C ASP A 2 6.25 3.69 -20.20
N ALA A 3 4.99 4.08 -20.46
CA ALA A 3 4.32 5.13 -19.70
C ALA A 3 4.05 4.74 -18.23
N ILE A 4 3.81 3.46 -17.94
CA ILE A 4 3.60 2.94 -16.57
C ILE A 4 4.94 2.82 -15.86
N LEU A 5 6.00 2.39 -16.56
CA LEU A 5 7.36 2.33 -16.00
C LEU A 5 7.93 3.72 -15.71
N ALA A 6 7.63 4.72 -16.54
CA ALA A 6 8.07 6.10 -16.32
C ALA A 6 7.37 6.79 -15.13
N ASP A 7 6.15 6.39 -14.79
CA ASP A 7 5.37 6.92 -13.67
C ASP A 7 5.61 6.13 -12.36
N MET A 8 5.91 4.82 -12.46
CA MET A 8 6.25 3.94 -11.32
C MET A 8 7.69 4.16 -10.82
N PHE A 9 8.58 4.62 -11.68
CA PHE A 9 9.93 5.09 -11.35
C PHE A 9 10.02 6.59 -11.64
N PRO A 10 9.45 7.46 -10.78
CA PRO A 10 9.85 8.85 -10.84
C PRO A 10 11.37 8.86 -10.71
N VAL A 11 12.06 9.48 -11.67
CA VAL A 11 13.48 9.83 -11.58
C VAL A 11 13.58 10.86 -10.45
N ASN A 12 13.46 10.35 -9.23
CA ASN A 12 13.37 11.14 -8.04
C ASN A 12 14.79 11.60 -7.75
N ARG A 13 15.04 12.88 -8.01
CA ARG A 13 16.34 13.55 -7.84
C ARG A 13 16.81 13.64 -6.39
N ILE A 14 16.29 12.82 -5.48
CA ILE A 14 16.98 12.56 -4.21
C ILE A 14 18.10 11.57 -4.50
N GLY A 15 19.33 12.07 -4.57
CA GLY A 15 20.49 11.20 -4.71
C GLY A 15 20.48 10.12 -3.63
N TYR A 16 20.86 8.89 -4.00
CA TYR A 16 21.14 7.80 -3.07
C TYR A 16 21.84 8.23 -1.76
N PRO A 17 22.82 9.17 -1.75
CA PRO A 17 23.39 9.69 -0.50
C PRO A 17 22.38 10.29 0.47
N VAL A 18 21.29 10.93 0.01
CA VAL A 18 20.27 11.54 0.87
C VAL A 18 19.34 10.49 1.48
N ILE A 19 19.00 9.45 0.71
CA ILE A 19 18.22 8.32 1.20
C ILE A 19 19.03 7.59 2.28
N PHE A 20 20.30 7.29 2.01
CA PHE A 20 21.22 6.74 3.00
C PHE A 20 21.37 7.67 4.20
N ALA A 21 21.53 8.98 4.02
CA ALA A 21 21.64 9.93 5.14
C ALA A 21 20.37 9.95 6.01
N ARG A 22 19.18 9.80 5.44
CA ARG A 22 17.91 9.71 6.20
C ARG A 22 17.80 8.40 6.96
N PHE A 23 18.11 7.27 6.33
CA PHE A 23 18.10 5.98 6.99
C PHE A 23 19.14 5.94 8.12
N THR A 24 20.38 6.30 7.83
CA THR A 24 21.45 6.33 8.84
C THR A 24 21.15 7.36 9.93
N GLY A 25 20.60 8.52 9.57
CA GLY A 25 20.22 9.58 10.51
C GLY A 25 19.03 9.23 11.40
N ALA A 26 18.11 8.37 10.96
CA ALA A 26 17.01 7.87 11.79
C ALA A 26 17.44 6.66 12.64
N ILE A 27 18.25 5.76 12.07
CA ILE A 27 18.68 4.52 12.71
C ILE A 27 19.68 4.80 13.83
N LEU A 28 20.67 5.69 13.64
CA LEU A 28 21.69 5.98 14.66
C LEU A 28 21.13 6.47 16.00
N PRO A 29 20.28 7.52 16.07
CA PRO A 29 19.71 7.97 17.33
C PRO A 29 18.72 6.95 17.90
N GLY A 30 17.94 6.26 17.06
CA GLY A 30 17.04 5.19 17.52
C GLY A 30 17.80 4.04 18.17
N ALA A 31 18.92 3.62 17.56
CA ALA A 31 19.80 2.59 18.08
C ALA A 31 20.55 3.07 19.34
N ALA A 32 21.01 4.32 19.40
CA ALA A 32 21.66 4.88 20.58
C ALA A 32 20.71 4.93 21.79
N ILE A 33 19.46 5.39 21.57
CA ILE A 33 18.42 5.39 22.61
C ILE A 33 18.04 3.96 23.00
N GLY A 34 17.92 3.05 22.04
CA GLY A 34 17.63 1.63 22.29
C GLY A 34 18.72 0.95 23.11
N PHE A 35 19.98 1.16 22.73
CA PHE A 35 21.16 0.60 23.40
C PHE A 35 21.33 1.15 24.82
N GLU A 36 21.09 2.45 25.05
CA GLU A 36 21.07 3.01 26.41
C GLU A 36 19.96 2.40 27.29
N ARG A 37 18.80 2.10 26.70
CA ARG A 37 17.67 1.48 27.43
C ARG A 37 17.98 0.03 27.80
N GLU A 38 18.58 -0.72 26.88
CA GLU A 38 19.01 -2.11 27.11
C GLU A 38 20.15 -2.17 28.13
N ALA A 39 21.19 -1.34 27.99
CA ALA A 39 22.35 -1.32 28.90
C ALA A 39 22.01 -0.89 30.34
N LYS A 40 20.99 -0.03 30.54
CA LYS A 40 20.52 0.38 31.86
C LYS A 40 19.42 -0.52 32.44
N ASN A 41 19.06 -1.63 31.78
CA ASN A 41 17.90 -2.47 32.14
C ASN A 41 16.64 -1.63 32.40
N ARG A 42 16.48 -0.54 31.63
CA ARG A 42 15.27 0.27 31.61
C ARG A 42 14.52 -0.12 30.35
N PRO A 43 13.80 -1.26 30.36
CA PRO A 43 12.92 -1.57 29.23
C PRO A 43 12.05 -0.35 28.99
N ALA A 44 11.77 -0.05 27.71
CA ALA A 44 10.70 0.87 27.42
C ALA A 44 9.49 0.39 28.22
N ASP A 45 8.98 1.25 29.10
CA ASP A 45 7.79 0.98 29.91
C ASP A 45 6.58 0.95 28.97
N MET A 46 6.55 -0.09 28.16
CA MET A 46 5.43 -0.51 27.34
C MET A 46 4.53 -1.25 28.33
N ASN A 47 3.78 -0.48 29.12
CA ASN A 47 2.66 -1.00 29.87
C ASN A 47 1.62 -1.52 28.85
N PHE A 48 1.86 -2.70 28.28
CA PHE A 48 0.93 -3.39 27.40
C PHE A 48 -0.41 -3.67 28.11
N GLU A 49 -0.41 -3.70 29.45
CA GLU A 49 -1.63 -3.71 30.26
C GLU A 49 -2.55 -2.51 30.02
N ASN A 50 -1.99 -1.33 29.72
CA ASN A 50 -2.75 -0.10 29.45
C ASN A 50 -2.91 0.19 27.96
N PHE A 51 -2.16 -0.50 27.10
CA PHE A 51 -2.30 -0.38 25.65
C PHE A 51 -3.48 -1.24 25.18
N ARG A 52 -4.70 -0.69 25.28
CA ARG A 52 -5.91 -1.29 24.71
C ARG A 52 -5.76 -1.36 23.20
N PHE A 53 -5.18 -2.46 22.71
CA PHE A 53 -5.01 -2.72 21.30
C PHE A 53 -6.39 -3.02 20.71
N ASP A 54 -7.01 -1.99 20.13
CA ASP A 54 -8.32 -2.10 19.51
C ASP A 54 -8.13 -2.38 18.01
N PRO A 55 -8.26 -3.65 17.57
CA PRO A 55 -8.03 -4.01 16.18
C PRO A 55 -8.97 -3.25 15.24
N LEU A 56 -10.14 -2.83 15.72
CA LEU A 56 -11.08 -2.04 14.94
C LEU A 56 -10.49 -0.69 14.52
N ARG A 57 -9.80 0.00 15.44
CA ARG A 57 -9.15 1.30 15.13
C ARG A 57 -8.06 1.16 14.06
N VAL A 58 -7.35 0.03 14.07
CA VAL A 58 -6.33 -0.27 13.05
C VAL A 58 -6.99 -0.50 11.70
N VAL A 59 -8.08 -1.27 11.66
CA VAL A 59 -8.86 -1.47 10.42
C VAL A 59 -9.40 -0.15 9.91
N GLU A 60 -10.00 0.69 10.76
CA GLU A 60 -10.54 2.00 10.39
C GLU A 60 -9.47 2.92 9.80
N ALA A 61 -8.30 3.01 10.45
CA ALA A 61 -7.21 3.85 9.98
C ALA A 61 -6.66 3.37 8.62
N VAL A 62 -6.45 2.05 8.46
CA VAL A 62 -5.91 1.49 7.22
C VAL A 62 -6.93 1.58 6.09
N THR A 63 -8.19 1.24 6.34
CA THR A 63 -9.24 1.31 5.31
C THR A 63 -9.46 2.75 4.83
N ALA A 64 -9.46 3.73 5.74
CA ALA A 64 -9.54 5.14 5.37
C ALA A 64 -8.33 5.61 4.54
N GLY A 65 -7.11 5.26 4.96
CA GLY A 65 -5.88 5.62 4.24
C GLY A 65 -5.82 5.01 2.84
N VAL A 66 -6.14 3.72 2.72
CA VAL A 66 -6.12 3.01 1.42
C VAL A 66 -7.23 3.52 0.50
N ALA A 67 -8.43 3.82 1.02
CA ALA A 67 -9.51 4.40 0.23
C ALA A 67 -9.12 5.78 -0.33
N PHE A 68 -8.43 6.61 0.46
CA PHE A 68 -7.92 7.89 0.00
C PHE A 68 -6.90 7.73 -1.14
N LEU A 69 -5.95 6.80 -1.01
CA LEU A 69 -4.96 6.52 -2.06
C LEU A 69 -5.63 5.97 -3.32
N ALA A 70 -6.56 5.02 -3.18
CA ALA A 70 -7.29 4.45 -4.31
C ALA A 70 -8.07 5.53 -5.07
N ALA A 71 -8.78 6.41 -4.35
CA ALA A 71 -9.47 7.55 -4.96
C ALA A 71 -8.50 8.48 -5.71
N GLY A 72 -7.32 8.73 -5.15
CA GLY A 72 -6.27 9.53 -5.80
C GLY A 72 -5.73 8.94 -7.10
N THR A 73 -5.85 7.62 -7.31
CA THR A 73 -5.43 6.97 -8.57
C THR A 73 -6.48 7.01 -9.67
N ILE A 74 -7.74 7.33 -9.35
CA ILE A 74 -8.83 7.36 -10.32
C ILE A 74 -8.91 8.76 -10.94
N VAL A 75 -8.74 8.84 -12.26
CA VAL A 75 -8.71 10.12 -12.99
C VAL A 75 -9.68 10.08 -14.16
N LEU A 76 -10.44 11.15 -14.37
CA LEU A 76 -11.29 11.34 -15.53
C LEU A 76 -10.55 12.17 -16.59
N SER A 77 -10.39 11.63 -17.80
CA SER A 77 -9.76 12.34 -18.91
C SER A 77 -10.63 12.22 -20.16
N ARG A 78 -11.02 13.36 -20.75
CA ARG A 78 -11.81 13.42 -21.99
C ARG A 78 -13.09 12.56 -21.99
N GLY A 79 -13.72 12.39 -20.83
CA GLY A 79 -14.94 11.59 -20.65
C GLY A 79 -14.70 10.11 -20.33
N GLU A 80 -13.45 9.64 -20.37
CA GLU A 80 -13.05 8.27 -20.03
C GLU A 80 -12.47 8.21 -18.61
N ILE A 81 -12.91 7.23 -17.81
CA ILE A 81 -12.39 7.01 -16.46
C ILE A 81 -11.17 6.08 -16.55
N HIS A 82 -10.06 6.47 -15.93
CA HIS A 82 -8.83 5.70 -15.87
C HIS A 82 -8.45 5.37 -14.43
N GLY A 83 -7.80 4.23 -14.24
CA GLY A 83 -7.25 3.84 -12.93
C GLY A 83 -8.20 3.09 -11.99
N ILE A 84 -9.41 2.72 -12.43
CA ILE A 84 -10.38 1.94 -11.61
C ILE A 84 -9.76 0.63 -11.13
N THR A 85 -9.15 -0.14 -12.04
CA THR A 85 -8.52 -1.43 -11.72
C THR A 85 -7.29 -1.26 -10.80
N THR A 86 -6.54 -0.16 -10.95
CA THR A 86 -5.41 0.18 -10.07
C THR A 86 -5.89 0.53 -8.65
N GLY A 87 -6.92 1.35 -8.53
CA GLY A 87 -7.55 1.67 -7.24
C GLY A 87 -8.11 0.44 -6.55
N ALA A 88 -8.77 -0.45 -7.29
CA ALA A 88 -9.25 -1.74 -6.78
C ALA A 88 -8.10 -2.64 -6.28
N GLY A 89 -6.96 -2.66 -6.99
CA GLY A 89 -5.75 -3.37 -6.58
C GLY A 89 -5.15 -2.83 -5.28
N LEU A 90 -5.11 -1.50 -5.11
CA LEU A 90 -4.65 -0.88 -3.87
C LEU A 90 -5.56 -1.24 -2.68
N TRP A 91 -6.88 -1.25 -2.91
CA TRP A 91 -7.85 -1.66 -1.89
C TRP A 91 -7.65 -3.12 -1.46
N LEU A 92 -7.47 -4.01 -2.44
CA LEU A 92 -7.17 -5.42 -2.19
C LEU A 92 -5.86 -5.61 -1.41
N ALA A 93 -4.79 -4.89 -1.78
CA ALA A 93 -3.50 -4.97 -1.10
C ALA A 93 -3.62 -4.54 0.38
N GLY A 94 -4.38 -3.49 0.66
CA GLY A 94 -4.67 -3.05 2.03
C GLY A 94 -5.43 -4.10 2.85
N ALA A 95 -6.48 -4.70 2.28
CA ALA A 95 -7.26 -5.74 2.93
C ALA A 95 -6.43 -7.01 3.22
N VAL A 96 -5.59 -7.44 2.27
CA VAL A 96 -4.65 -8.56 2.47
C VAL A 96 -3.62 -8.23 3.55
N GLY A 97 -3.05 -7.02 3.53
CA GLY A 97 -2.10 -6.57 4.55
C GLY A 97 -2.70 -6.60 5.96
N LEU A 98 -3.96 -6.20 6.13
CA LEU A 98 -4.69 -6.33 7.40
C LEU A 98 -4.89 -7.80 7.81
N CYS A 99 -5.30 -8.67 6.89
CA CYS A 99 -5.49 -10.09 7.19
C CYS A 99 -4.18 -10.73 7.67
N LEU A 100 -3.06 -10.46 6.99
CA LEU A 100 -1.75 -10.98 7.38
C LEU A 100 -1.26 -10.34 8.68
N GLY A 101 -1.49 -9.03 8.88
CA GLY A 101 -1.10 -8.29 10.09
C GLY A 101 -1.82 -8.75 11.35
N PHE A 102 -3.06 -9.21 11.25
CA PHE A 102 -3.79 -9.83 12.37
C PHE A 102 -3.51 -11.33 12.55
N GLY A 103 -2.61 -11.93 11.74
CA GLY A 103 -2.25 -13.34 11.84
C GLY A 103 -3.21 -14.30 11.13
N HIS A 104 -4.15 -13.80 10.31
CA HIS A 104 -5.02 -14.63 9.48
C HIS A 104 -4.34 -15.04 8.17
N TRP A 105 -3.28 -15.83 8.30
CA TRP A 105 -2.43 -16.28 7.19
C TRP A 105 -3.21 -17.00 6.09
N ILE A 106 -4.10 -17.93 6.46
CA ILE A 106 -4.87 -18.73 5.50
C ILE A 106 -5.77 -17.84 4.64
N ILE A 107 -6.46 -16.89 5.27
CA ILE A 107 -7.39 -15.98 4.58
C ILE A 107 -6.59 -15.01 3.69
N GLY A 108 -5.49 -14.45 4.19
CA GLY A 108 -4.63 -13.56 3.41
C GLY A 108 -4.01 -14.26 2.20
N LEU A 109 -3.47 -15.47 2.39
CA LEU A 109 -2.88 -16.26 1.31
C LEU A 109 -3.90 -16.72 0.27
N ALA A 110 -5.14 -17.02 0.66
CA ALA A 110 -6.20 -17.35 -0.28
C ALA A 110 -6.75 -16.11 -1.01
N ALA A 111 -6.80 -14.96 -0.34
CA ALA A 111 -7.31 -13.71 -0.89
C ALA A 111 -6.42 -13.13 -2.00
N VAL A 112 -5.10 -13.32 -1.93
CA VAL A 112 -4.15 -12.86 -2.96
C VAL A 112 -4.46 -13.45 -4.35
N PRO A 113 -4.44 -14.77 -4.57
CA PRO A 113 -4.72 -15.36 -5.88
C PRO A 113 -6.18 -15.12 -6.30
N ALA A 114 -7.14 -15.19 -5.38
CA ALA A 114 -8.55 -14.92 -5.69
C ALA A 114 -8.74 -13.48 -6.18
N GLY A 115 -8.17 -12.51 -5.47
CA GLY A 115 -8.21 -11.10 -5.84
C GLY A 115 -7.53 -10.82 -7.18
N LEU A 116 -6.38 -11.46 -7.42
CA LEU A 116 -5.65 -11.32 -8.67
C LEU A 116 -6.42 -11.89 -9.86
N VAL A 117 -7.09 -13.03 -9.68
CA VAL A 117 -7.99 -13.61 -10.70
C VAL A 117 -9.17 -12.69 -10.99
N ILE A 118 -9.81 -12.13 -9.97
CA ILE A 118 -10.93 -11.20 -10.14
C ILE A 118 -10.48 -9.95 -10.90
N LEU A 119 -9.39 -9.31 -10.46
CA LEU A 119 -8.83 -8.12 -11.12
C LEU A 119 -8.41 -8.41 -12.57
N PHE A 120 -7.84 -9.59 -12.82
CA PHE A 120 -7.47 -10.03 -14.17
C PHE A 120 -8.69 -10.20 -15.07
N ILE A 121 -9.76 -10.84 -14.57
CA ILE A 121 -11.01 -11.01 -15.33
C ILE A 121 -11.63 -9.65 -15.63
N VAL A 122 -11.71 -8.76 -14.64
CA VAL A 122 -12.26 -7.40 -14.83
C VAL A 122 -11.45 -6.63 -15.86
N GLY A 123 -10.12 -6.62 -15.75
CA GLY A 123 -9.25 -5.96 -16.74
C GLY A 123 -9.36 -6.58 -18.14
N LEU A 124 -9.63 -7.88 -18.25
CA LEU A 124 -9.88 -8.52 -19.54
C LEU A 124 -11.24 -8.13 -20.13
N LEU A 125 -12.28 -8.08 -19.30
CA LEU A 125 -13.62 -7.64 -19.71
C LEU A 125 -13.60 -6.18 -20.17
N GLU A 126 -12.91 -5.31 -19.45
CA GLU A 126 -12.75 -3.89 -19.81
C GLU A 126 -12.12 -3.74 -21.20
N ARG A 127 -11.11 -4.55 -21.54
CA ARG A 127 -10.53 -4.59 -22.90
C ARG A 127 -11.51 -5.09 -23.96
N ARG A 128 -12.36 -6.07 -23.63
CA ARG A 128 -13.35 -6.62 -24.55
C ARG A 128 -14.50 -5.65 -24.84
N PHE A 129 -14.97 -4.92 -23.82
CA PHE A 129 -16.06 -3.95 -23.97
C PHE A 129 -15.58 -2.59 -24.48
N GLY A 130 -14.35 -2.17 -24.19
CA GLY A 130 -13.74 -0.94 -24.71
C GLY A 130 -13.38 -0.96 -26.20
N SER A 131 -13.53 -2.10 -26.88
CA SER A 131 -13.22 -2.25 -28.32
C SER A 131 -14.45 -2.12 -29.24
N GLY A 132 -15.60 -1.69 -28.72
CA GLY A 132 -16.84 -1.51 -29.50
C GLY A 132 -17.10 -0.09 -30.03
N GLY A 133 -16.27 0.90 -29.70
CA GLY A 133 -16.50 2.30 -30.06
C GLY A 133 -15.35 2.93 -30.85
N CYS A 134 -15.58 3.15 -32.14
CA CYS A 134 -14.82 3.96 -33.10
C CYS A 134 -13.43 3.49 -33.54
N GLY A 135 -13.44 2.77 -34.68
CA GLY A 135 -12.60 3.22 -35.78
C GLY A 135 -13.25 4.41 -36.50
N GLY A 136 -12.43 5.34 -36.99
CA GLY A 136 -12.83 6.29 -38.03
C GLY A 136 -12.30 7.72 -37.86
N GLY A 137 -11.40 8.12 -38.77
CA GLY A 137 -11.36 9.46 -39.39
C GLY A 137 -10.78 10.61 -38.60
#